data_AF-A0A222VMA6-F1
#
_entry.id   AF-A0A222VMA6-F1
#
_cell.length_a   1.000
_cell.length_b   1.000
_cell.length_c   1.000
_cell.angle_alpha   90.00
_cell.angle_beta   90.00
_cell.angle_gamma   90.00
#
_symmetry.space_group_name_H-M   'P 1'
#
loop_
_entity.id
_entity.type
_entity.pdbx_description
1 polymer ?
#
loop_
_entity_poly.entity_id
_entity_poly.type
_entity_poly.pdbx_seq_one_letter_code
_entity_poly.pdbx_strand_id
1 'polypeptide(L)'
;MSETETHVSGAVFVRPGQGGWGKGLLLRADGKRDKVLSVTGGGIHPVAARIAELTGAEAVDGFITTVPDDEVVAAVINCGGTARIGVYPRKGIPTVDVYAGAPGGPLAKFITEELFVSAVGVSDVNPSTGDSAAAGTGETEEKPPAVPPRSERPSGADVAASVAGTGKFGTAFNAVTGVFVKFGSAVGSFVNTMLAAGRQTIDLTLKTILPFMAYVSLLLGIVTYTGVAEWMGRVLSPIASNPFGLIGISLVVALPFLSPILGPGAAIAQVIGTLMGSQIAIGALPVQYALPTLFAINGQVGCDFVPVGLALGEAKPATVAVGTPAVLISRMFTAPLAVVIAWVASFGL
;
A
#
# COMPACT_ATOMS: atom_id res chain seq x y z
N MET A 1 -2.39 -43.45 -40.27
CA MET A 1 -3.26 -42.34 -39.85
C MET A 1 -3.06 -42.18 -38.36
N SER A 2 -2.27 -41.19 -37.95
CA SER A 2 -2.08 -40.86 -36.53
C SER A 2 -3.00 -39.69 -36.25
N GLU A 3 -3.99 -39.92 -35.38
CA GLU A 3 -4.99 -38.94 -34.98
C GLU A 3 -4.31 -37.76 -34.28
N THR A 4 -4.46 -36.57 -34.86
CA THR A 4 -4.13 -35.32 -34.22
C THR A 4 -5.28 -35.02 -33.24
N GLU A 5 -5.09 -35.31 -31.95
CA GLU A 5 -5.98 -34.81 -30.90
C GLU A 5 -5.91 -33.28 -30.88
N THR A 6 -6.87 -32.65 -31.55
CA THR A 6 -7.15 -31.21 -31.40
C THR A 6 -7.67 -30.98 -29.98
N HIS A 7 -6.78 -30.62 -29.05
CA HIS A 7 -7.16 -29.99 -27.78
C HIS A 7 -7.94 -28.71 -28.10
N VAL A 8 -9.26 -28.76 -27.93
CA VAL A 8 -10.14 -27.59 -28.06
C VAL A 8 -9.85 -26.67 -26.86
N SER A 9 -8.92 -25.74 -27.01
CA SER A 9 -8.68 -24.73 -25.97
C SER A 9 -9.87 -23.78 -25.89
N GLY A 10 -10.61 -23.86 -24.79
CA GLY A 10 -11.68 -22.92 -24.48
C GLY A 10 -11.10 -21.55 -24.16
N ALA A 11 -11.75 -20.48 -24.62
CA ALA A 11 -11.47 -19.14 -24.13
C ALA A 11 -12.30 -18.87 -22.87
N VAL A 12 -11.73 -18.16 -21.91
CA VAL A 12 -12.39 -17.78 -20.65
C VAL A 12 -12.38 -16.29 -20.53
N PHE A 13 -13.53 -15.71 -20.19
CA PHE A 13 -13.61 -14.30 -19.83
C PHE A 13 -13.78 -14.16 -18.32
N VAL A 14 -12.83 -13.47 -17.70
CA VAL A 14 -12.80 -13.20 -16.27
C VAL A 14 -13.22 -11.75 -16.05
N ARG A 15 -14.39 -11.53 -15.43
CA ARG A 15 -14.89 -10.18 -15.11
C ARG A 15 -14.30 -9.66 -13.80
N PRO A 16 -14.22 -8.34 -13.60
CA PRO A 16 -14.03 -7.80 -12.26
C PRO A 16 -15.20 -8.21 -11.38
N GLY A 17 -14.91 -8.64 -10.16
CA GLY A 17 -15.97 -8.88 -9.17
C GLY A 17 -16.48 -7.58 -8.59
N GLN A 18 -17.41 -7.68 -7.64
CA GLN A 18 -18.04 -6.50 -7.03
C GLN A 18 -17.00 -5.61 -6.34
N GLY A 19 -16.89 -4.35 -6.77
CA GLY A 19 -15.89 -3.41 -6.25
C GLY A 19 -14.46 -3.67 -6.76
N GLY A 20 -14.29 -4.57 -7.72
CA GLY A 20 -13.04 -4.86 -8.40
C GLY A 20 -12.68 -3.82 -9.47
N TRP A 21 -11.43 -3.86 -9.91
CA TRP A 21 -10.86 -2.97 -10.91
C TRP A 21 -10.55 -3.75 -12.20
N GLY A 22 -10.57 -3.06 -13.35
CA GLY A 22 -10.26 -3.61 -14.66
C GLY A 22 -11.49 -3.87 -15.52
N LYS A 23 -11.29 -4.05 -16.84
CA LYS A 23 -12.38 -4.31 -17.80
C LYS A 23 -12.73 -5.80 -17.95
N GLY A 24 -11.95 -6.66 -17.29
CA GLY A 24 -11.99 -8.11 -17.44
C GLY A 24 -10.97 -8.63 -18.45
N LEU A 25 -10.55 -9.88 -18.26
CA LEU A 25 -9.48 -10.51 -19.04
C LEU A 25 -10.02 -11.66 -19.87
N LEU A 26 -9.68 -11.67 -21.16
CA LEU A 26 -9.88 -12.82 -22.03
C LEU A 26 -8.63 -13.71 -21.98
N LEU A 27 -8.76 -14.87 -21.37
CA LEU A 27 -7.69 -15.85 -21.17
C LEU A 27 -7.90 -17.02 -22.13
N ARG A 28 -6.81 -17.47 -22.76
CA ARG A 28 -6.82 -18.63 -23.65
C ARG A 28 -5.51 -19.39 -23.47
N ALA A 29 -5.60 -20.70 -23.34
CA ALA A 29 -4.43 -21.55 -23.41
C ALA A 29 -3.98 -21.65 -24.88
N ASP A 30 -2.68 -21.64 -25.11
CA ASP A 30 -2.14 -22.09 -26.40
C ASP A 30 -1.18 -23.23 -26.11
N GLY A 31 -0.80 -24.02 -27.13
CA GLY A 31 0.05 -25.19 -26.89
C GLY A 31 1.36 -24.89 -26.15
N LYS A 32 1.77 -23.61 -26.04
CA LYS A 32 2.90 -23.15 -25.25
C LYS A 32 2.48 -22.65 -23.85
N ARG A 33 1.38 -21.90 -23.74
CA ARG A 33 0.80 -21.40 -22.49
C ARG A 33 -0.28 -22.35 -22.01
N ASP A 34 0.10 -23.29 -21.14
CA ASP A 34 -0.77 -24.35 -20.64
C ASP A 34 -0.88 -24.37 -19.10
N LYS A 35 -0.29 -23.41 -18.37
CA LYS A 35 -0.34 -23.36 -16.89
C LYS A 35 -1.09 -22.16 -16.33
N VAL A 36 -1.90 -22.38 -15.31
CA VAL A 36 -2.50 -21.33 -14.47
C VAL A 36 -1.82 -21.35 -13.10
N LEU A 37 -1.10 -20.28 -12.77
CA LEU A 37 -0.41 -20.18 -11.48
C LEU A 37 -1.39 -19.78 -10.37
N SER A 38 -1.46 -20.58 -9.31
CA SER A 38 -2.18 -20.26 -8.08
C SER A 38 -1.19 -19.77 -7.02
N VAL A 39 -1.24 -18.49 -6.67
CA VAL A 39 -0.36 -17.85 -5.67
C VAL A 39 -1.22 -17.20 -4.59
N THR A 40 -2.02 -18.04 -3.92
CA THR A 40 -3.03 -17.63 -2.94
C THR A 40 -2.78 -18.12 -1.50
N GLY A 41 -1.53 -18.48 -1.16
CA GLY A 41 -1.16 -18.98 0.18
C GLY A 41 -1.00 -20.50 0.29
N GLY A 42 -0.82 -21.19 -0.83
CA GLY A 42 -0.64 -22.65 -0.92
C GLY A 42 -1.88 -23.37 -1.46
N GLY A 43 -1.67 -24.44 -2.21
CA GLY A 43 -2.70 -25.19 -2.93
C GLY A 43 -3.27 -24.45 -4.14
N ILE A 44 -4.27 -25.07 -4.76
CA ILE A 44 -4.96 -24.51 -5.93
C ILE A 44 -6.22 -23.77 -5.49
N HIS A 45 -6.27 -22.46 -5.73
CA HIS A 45 -7.44 -21.64 -5.46
C HIS A 45 -8.62 -22.04 -6.35
N PRO A 46 -9.89 -22.01 -5.88
CA PRO A 46 -11.06 -22.32 -6.71
C PRO A 46 -11.17 -21.49 -8.00
N VAL A 47 -10.74 -20.22 -7.97
CA VAL A 47 -10.68 -19.35 -9.17
C VAL A 47 -9.63 -19.87 -10.17
N ALA A 48 -8.46 -20.30 -9.70
CA ALA A 48 -7.42 -20.88 -10.56
C ALA A 48 -7.86 -22.22 -11.16
N ALA A 49 -8.48 -23.08 -10.34
CA ALA A 49 -9.05 -24.35 -10.78
C ALA A 49 -10.13 -24.13 -11.85
N ARG A 50 -11.01 -23.14 -11.66
CA ARG A 50 -12.08 -22.83 -12.62
C ARG A 50 -11.55 -22.30 -13.94
N ILE A 51 -10.54 -21.43 -13.90
CA ILE A 51 -9.89 -20.94 -15.13
C ILE A 51 -9.24 -22.11 -15.87
N ALA A 52 -8.47 -22.96 -15.16
CA ALA A 52 -7.82 -24.12 -15.73
C ALA A 52 -8.80 -25.12 -16.37
N GLU A 53 -9.88 -25.45 -15.66
CA GLU A 53 -10.96 -26.32 -16.16
C GLU A 53 -11.53 -25.80 -17.49
N LEU A 54 -11.78 -24.50 -17.59
CA LEU A 54 -12.43 -23.90 -18.76
C LEU A 54 -11.46 -23.60 -19.91
N THR A 55 -10.17 -23.36 -19.64
CA THR A 55 -9.16 -23.15 -20.68
C THR A 55 -8.52 -24.45 -21.18
N GLY A 56 -8.65 -25.55 -20.43
CA GLY A 56 -7.93 -26.79 -20.65
C GLY A 56 -6.47 -26.76 -20.16
N ALA A 57 -6.11 -25.74 -19.38
CA ALA A 57 -4.79 -25.59 -18.77
C ALA A 57 -4.65 -26.40 -17.47
N GLU A 58 -3.43 -26.59 -16.99
CA GLU A 58 -3.14 -27.18 -15.68
C GLU A 58 -3.01 -26.08 -14.62
N ALA A 59 -3.75 -26.18 -13.52
CA ALA A 59 -3.57 -25.30 -12.37
C ALA A 59 -2.43 -25.81 -11.48
N VAL A 60 -1.44 -24.97 -11.22
CA VAL A 60 -0.24 -25.30 -10.44
C VAL A 60 -0.06 -24.35 -9.26
N ASP A 61 0.45 -24.85 -8.14
CA ASP A 61 0.74 -24.04 -6.97
C ASP A 61 2.09 -23.33 -7.13
N GLY A 62 2.06 -22.01 -7.29
CA GLY A 62 3.24 -21.18 -7.52
C GLY A 62 4.13 -20.95 -6.28
N PHE A 63 3.77 -21.47 -5.10
CA PHE A 63 4.64 -21.44 -3.92
C PHE A 63 5.62 -22.61 -3.87
N ILE A 64 5.26 -23.74 -4.48
CA ILE A 64 6.06 -24.98 -4.45
C ILE A 64 6.59 -25.36 -5.84
N THR A 65 5.94 -24.89 -6.91
CA THR A 65 6.30 -25.20 -8.29
C THR A 65 6.71 -23.91 -9.01
N THR A 66 7.86 -23.94 -9.68
CA THR A 66 8.32 -22.84 -10.55
C THR A 66 8.01 -23.19 -12.00
N VAL A 67 7.31 -22.30 -12.70
CA VAL A 67 6.96 -22.45 -14.12
C VAL A 67 7.57 -21.29 -14.91
N PRO A 68 8.14 -21.54 -16.11
CA PRO A 68 8.59 -20.48 -17.00
C PRO A 68 7.48 -19.47 -17.34
N ASP A 69 7.80 -18.18 -17.33
CA ASP A 69 6.82 -17.10 -17.52
C ASP A 69 6.04 -17.20 -18.86
N ASP A 70 6.64 -17.81 -19.89
CA ASP A 70 6.04 -18.00 -21.21
C ASP A 70 5.14 -19.23 -21.35
N GLU A 71 5.06 -20.07 -20.32
CA GLU A 71 4.12 -21.20 -20.21
C GLU A 71 2.86 -20.82 -19.41
N VAL A 72 2.80 -19.60 -18.86
CA VAL A 72 1.72 -19.15 -17.98
C VAL A 72 0.60 -18.48 -18.77
N VAL A 73 -0.61 -19.02 -18.64
CA VAL A 73 -1.87 -18.43 -19.14
C VAL A 73 -2.28 -17.23 -18.29
N ALA A 74 -2.30 -17.40 -16.97
CA ALA A 74 -2.60 -16.35 -16.01
C ALA A 74 -2.06 -16.69 -14.61
N ALA A 75 -1.80 -15.66 -13.81
CA ALA A 75 -1.51 -15.77 -12.40
C ALA A 75 -2.73 -15.37 -11.57
N VAL A 76 -3.24 -16.29 -10.76
CA VAL A 76 -4.28 -16.05 -9.75
C VAL A 76 -3.61 -15.76 -8.42
N ILE A 77 -3.85 -14.58 -7.86
CA ILE A 77 -3.18 -14.10 -6.65
C ILE A 77 -4.19 -13.66 -5.60
N ASN A 78 -3.71 -13.48 -4.36
CA ASN A 78 -4.48 -12.89 -3.26
C ASN A 78 -3.70 -11.73 -2.62
N CYS A 79 -3.58 -10.59 -3.31
CA CYS A 79 -2.75 -9.49 -2.85
C CYS A 79 -3.56 -8.22 -2.57
N GLY A 80 -3.83 -7.93 -1.29
CA GLY A 80 -4.37 -6.62 -0.89
C GLY A 80 -3.41 -5.45 -1.11
N GLY A 81 -2.11 -5.75 -1.23
CA GLY A 81 -1.04 -4.75 -1.36
C GLY A 81 -0.57 -4.50 -2.79
N THR A 82 0.53 -3.76 -2.94
CA THR A 82 0.97 -3.23 -4.26
C THR A 82 2.02 -4.07 -5.00
N ALA A 83 2.53 -5.13 -4.37
CA ALA A 83 3.66 -5.90 -4.90
C ALA A 83 3.22 -6.94 -5.94
N ARG A 84 2.44 -7.97 -5.55
CA ARG A 84 2.09 -9.08 -6.46
C ARG A 84 1.14 -8.64 -7.57
N ILE A 85 0.28 -7.65 -7.32
CA ILE A 85 -0.58 -7.04 -8.34
C ILE A 85 0.22 -6.38 -9.49
N GLY A 86 1.50 -6.05 -9.26
CA GLY A 86 2.36 -5.42 -10.27
C GLY A 86 3.49 -6.29 -10.82
N VAL A 87 3.91 -7.35 -10.11
CA VAL A 87 5.03 -8.22 -10.54
C VAL A 87 4.68 -9.03 -11.78
N TYR A 88 3.50 -9.65 -11.82
CA TYR A 88 3.06 -10.47 -12.95
C TYR A 88 2.71 -9.61 -14.19
N PRO A 89 1.97 -8.48 -14.06
CA PRO A 89 1.76 -7.60 -15.21
C PRO A 89 3.06 -7.00 -15.75
N ARG A 90 4.06 -6.73 -14.90
CA ARG A 90 5.39 -6.30 -15.35
C ARG A 90 6.09 -7.34 -16.24
N LYS A 91 5.82 -8.63 -16.00
CA LYS A 91 6.30 -9.74 -16.84
C LYS A 91 5.42 -9.97 -18.08
N GLY A 92 4.33 -9.23 -18.23
CA GLY A 92 3.35 -9.40 -19.31
C GLY A 92 2.40 -10.58 -19.09
N ILE A 93 2.29 -11.08 -17.85
CA ILE A 93 1.42 -12.20 -17.48
C ILE A 93 0.06 -11.64 -17.05
N PRO A 94 -1.06 -12.10 -17.65
CA PRO A 94 -2.40 -11.77 -17.18
C PRO A 94 -2.59 -12.16 -15.72
N THR A 95 -3.13 -11.26 -14.92
CA THR A 95 -3.17 -11.38 -13.46
C THR A 95 -4.58 -11.18 -12.95
N VAL A 96 -5.06 -12.16 -12.20
CA VAL A 96 -6.40 -12.21 -11.61
C VAL A 96 -6.24 -12.16 -10.09
N ASP A 97 -6.64 -11.07 -9.47
CA ASP A 97 -6.64 -10.95 -8.01
C ASP A 97 -8.01 -11.28 -7.43
N VAL A 98 -8.04 -12.14 -6.42
CA VAL A 98 -9.26 -12.47 -5.69
C VAL A 98 -9.60 -11.41 -4.63
N TYR A 99 -8.66 -10.52 -4.29
CA TYR A 99 -8.92 -9.33 -3.48
C TYR A 99 -9.31 -8.13 -4.34
N ALA A 100 -10.11 -7.23 -3.77
CA ALA A 100 -10.39 -5.93 -4.36
C ALA A 100 -9.14 -5.05 -4.26
N GLY A 101 -8.53 -4.77 -5.40
CA GLY A 101 -7.31 -3.96 -5.51
C GLY A 101 -7.34 -3.08 -6.75
N ALA A 102 -6.86 -1.85 -6.64
CA ALA A 102 -6.69 -0.92 -7.75
C ALA A 102 -5.19 -0.60 -7.94
N PRO A 103 -4.78 -0.13 -9.13
CA PRO A 103 -3.39 0.21 -9.39
C PRO A 103 -2.82 1.15 -8.34
N GLY A 104 -1.74 0.72 -7.67
CA GLY A 104 -1.10 1.47 -6.61
C GLY A 104 0.36 1.03 -6.42
N GLY A 105 1.15 1.90 -5.79
CA GLY A 105 2.55 1.62 -5.47
C GLY A 105 3.52 1.63 -6.67
N PRO A 106 4.77 1.18 -6.48
CA PRO A 106 5.87 1.37 -7.45
C PRO A 106 5.68 0.67 -8.80
N LEU A 107 4.82 -0.34 -8.86
CA LEU A 107 4.56 -1.13 -10.06
C LEU A 107 3.23 -0.77 -10.75
N ALA A 108 2.51 0.26 -10.27
CA ALA A 108 1.20 0.66 -10.78
C ALA A 108 1.15 0.85 -12.30
N LYS A 109 2.23 1.35 -12.91
CA LYS A 109 2.33 1.58 -14.35
C LYS A 109 2.23 0.31 -15.22
N PHE A 110 2.44 -0.87 -14.63
CA PHE A 110 2.32 -2.14 -15.32
C PHE A 110 0.93 -2.76 -15.15
N ILE A 111 0.14 -2.24 -14.21
CA ILE A 111 -1.21 -2.72 -13.89
C ILE A 111 -2.18 -2.05 -14.86
N THR A 112 -2.29 -2.62 -16.06
CA THR A 112 -3.15 -2.12 -17.12
C THR A 112 -4.46 -2.92 -17.19
N GLU A 113 -5.49 -2.34 -17.81
CA GLU A 113 -6.78 -3.00 -18.01
C GLU A 113 -6.67 -4.28 -18.86
N GLU A 114 -5.57 -4.42 -19.62
CA GLU A 114 -5.28 -5.56 -20.50
C GLU A 114 -4.63 -6.73 -19.75
N LEU A 115 -4.04 -6.47 -18.58
CA LEU A 115 -3.23 -7.44 -17.85
C LEU A 115 -3.74 -7.71 -16.43
N PHE A 116 -4.67 -6.91 -15.90
CA PHE A 116 -5.09 -7.03 -14.52
C PHE A 116 -6.60 -6.88 -14.32
N VAL A 117 -7.15 -7.76 -13.48
CA VAL A 117 -8.52 -7.71 -12.99
C VAL A 117 -8.55 -8.12 -11.51
N SER A 118 -9.42 -7.50 -10.71
CA SER A 118 -9.47 -7.73 -9.26
C SER A 118 -10.87 -8.02 -8.71
N ALA A 119 -10.92 -8.36 -7.41
CA ALA A 119 -12.09 -8.83 -6.67
C ALA A 119 -12.75 -10.09 -7.25
N VAL A 120 -12.01 -10.91 -7.99
CA VAL A 120 -12.58 -11.99 -8.79
C VAL A 120 -13.00 -13.17 -7.92
N GLY A 121 -14.29 -13.50 -7.97
CA GLY A 121 -14.85 -14.74 -7.45
C GLY A 121 -15.02 -15.81 -8.53
N VAL A 122 -15.40 -17.02 -8.12
CA VAL A 122 -15.63 -18.14 -9.05
C VAL A 122 -16.76 -17.84 -10.04
N SER A 123 -17.79 -17.08 -9.61
CA SER A 123 -18.92 -16.65 -10.44
C SER A 123 -18.52 -15.70 -11.58
N ASP A 124 -17.38 -15.03 -11.45
CA ASP A 124 -16.92 -14.03 -12.42
C ASP A 124 -16.10 -14.66 -13.55
N VAL A 125 -15.77 -15.96 -13.44
CA VAL A 125 -15.03 -16.76 -14.43
C VAL A 125 -16.02 -17.52 -15.32
N ASN A 126 -16.21 -17.04 -16.54
CA ASN A 126 -17.21 -17.57 -17.46
C ASN A 126 -16.58 -18.07 -18.77
N PRO A 127 -17.11 -19.15 -19.36
CA PRO A 127 -16.68 -19.59 -20.68
C PRO A 127 -17.00 -18.51 -21.71
N SER A 128 -16.08 -18.29 -22.64
CA SER A 128 -16.25 -17.40 -23.78
C SER A 128 -16.33 -18.23 -25.06
N THR A 129 -17.54 -18.39 -25.59
CA THR A 129 -17.76 -18.88 -26.96
C THR A 129 -17.46 -17.74 -27.92
N GLY A 130 -16.50 -17.96 -28.83
CA GLY A 130 -15.83 -16.99 -29.72
C GLY A 130 -16.58 -15.75 -30.24
N ASP A 131 -15.80 -14.67 -30.41
CA ASP A 131 -16.05 -13.46 -31.23
C ASP A 131 -17.36 -12.69 -31.01
N SER A 132 -17.58 -12.21 -29.79
CA SER A 132 -18.46 -11.06 -29.60
C SER A 132 -17.83 -10.02 -28.69
N ALA A 133 -17.24 -9.03 -29.36
CA ALA A 133 -17.10 -7.69 -28.83
C ALA A 133 -18.49 -7.12 -28.48
N ALA A 134 -18.56 -6.52 -27.29
CA ALA A 134 -19.46 -5.45 -26.86
C ALA A 134 -20.99 -5.68 -26.89
N ALA A 135 -21.59 -5.66 -25.69
CA ALA A 135 -22.89 -5.02 -25.37
C ALA A 135 -23.03 -5.01 -23.83
N GLY A 136 -23.33 -3.95 -23.07
CA GLY A 136 -23.61 -2.51 -23.21
C GLY A 136 -23.67 -1.98 -21.75
N THR A 137 -23.61 -0.69 -21.37
CA THR A 137 -24.16 0.54 -21.96
C THR A 137 -23.56 1.77 -21.25
N GLY A 138 -23.37 2.89 -21.97
CA GLY A 138 -23.23 4.24 -21.39
C GLY A 138 -22.13 5.10 -22.01
N GLU A 139 -22.51 5.95 -22.97
CA GLU A 139 -21.69 6.80 -23.83
C GLU A 139 -20.76 7.80 -23.11
N THR A 140 -19.54 7.99 -23.63
CA THR A 140 -19.06 9.28 -24.17
C THR A 140 -17.86 8.98 -25.09
N GLU A 141 -17.94 9.42 -26.34
CA GLU A 141 -16.85 9.36 -27.33
C GLU A 141 -15.62 10.13 -26.86
N GLU A 142 -14.50 9.43 -26.68
CA GLU A 142 -13.18 10.00 -26.94
C GLU A 142 -12.25 8.88 -27.43
N LYS A 143 -11.79 9.02 -28.68
CA LYS A 143 -11.00 8.04 -29.44
C LYS A 143 -9.59 7.87 -28.83
N PRO A 144 -9.20 6.70 -28.29
CA PRO A 144 -7.82 6.45 -27.90
C PRO A 144 -6.97 6.10 -29.15
N PRO A 145 -5.66 6.37 -29.14
CA PRO A 145 -4.80 6.05 -30.27
C PRO A 145 -4.69 4.53 -30.45
N ALA A 146 -4.83 4.08 -31.70
CA ALA A 146 -4.71 2.68 -32.08
C ALA A 146 -3.28 2.18 -31.81
N VAL A 147 -3.17 1.13 -30.99
CA VAL A 147 -1.91 0.41 -30.76
C VAL A 147 -1.82 -0.72 -31.80
N PRO A 148 -0.80 -0.76 -32.67
CA PRO A 148 -0.68 -1.79 -33.70
C PRO A 148 -0.29 -3.17 -33.12
N PRO A 149 -0.57 -4.27 -33.85
CA PRO A 149 -0.30 -5.65 -33.42
C PRO A 149 1.20 -5.94 -33.23
N ARG A 150 1.51 -6.94 -32.40
CA ARG A 150 2.87 -7.34 -31.95
C ARG A 150 3.86 -7.69 -33.08
N SER A 151 3.42 -7.82 -34.33
CA SER A 151 4.28 -7.98 -35.51
C SER A 151 4.92 -6.68 -36.01
N GLU A 152 4.48 -5.50 -35.54
CA GLU A 152 4.97 -4.19 -35.98
C GLU A 152 5.64 -3.35 -34.88
N ARG A 153 5.82 -3.91 -33.68
CA ARG A 153 6.72 -3.27 -32.68
C ARG A 153 8.15 -3.64 -33.02
N PRO A 154 9.07 -2.66 -33.17
CA PRO A 154 10.45 -2.98 -33.42
C PRO A 154 10.97 -3.75 -32.21
N SER A 155 11.40 -4.99 -32.44
CA SER A 155 12.15 -5.71 -31.42
C SER A 155 13.43 -4.91 -31.15
N GLY A 156 14.04 -5.06 -29.96
CA GLY A 156 15.34 -4.44 -29.69
C GLY A 156 16.44 -4.86 -30.69
N ALA A 157 16.19 -5.88 -31.52
CA ALA A 157 17.03 -6.30 -32.63
C ALA A 157 16.78 -5.50 -33.94
N ASP A 158 15.58 -4.99 -34.19
CA ASP A 158 15.26 -4.26 -35.44
C ASP A 158 15.73 -2.79 -35.41
N VAL A 159 15.78 -2.18 -34.22
CA VAL A 159 16.41 -0.85 -34.04
C VAL A 159 17.93 -0.93 -34.17
N ALA A 160 18.53 -2.10 -33.91
CA ALA A 160 19.95 -2.34 -34.15
C ALA A 160 20.26 -2.57 -35.65
N ALA A 161 19.29 -3.05 -36.43
CA ALA A 161 19.44 -3.30 -37.86
C ALA A 161 19.27 -2.04 -38.73
N SER A 162 18.53 -1.02 -38.28
CA SER A 162 18.27 0.20 -39.07
C SER A 162 19.41 1.23 -39.06
N VAL A 163 20.53 0.96 -38.38
CA VAL A 163 21.70 1.88 -38.29
C VAL A 163 23.01 1.23 -38.75
N ALA A 164 22.98 0.01 -39.28
CA ALA A 164 24.18 -0.69 -39.76
C ALA A 164 24.65 -0.17 -41.15
N GLY A 165 25.07 1.09 -41.21
CA GLY A 165 25.92 1.61 -42.28
C GLY A 165 27.37 1.18 -42.05
N THR A 166 27.90 0.34 -42.94
CA THR A 166 29.27 -0.19 -42.92
C THR A 166 30.34 0.91 -43.00
N GLY A 167 30.99 1.21 -41.88
CA GLY A 167 32.22 2.02 -41.85
C GLY A 167 32.80 2.22 -40.46
N LYS A 168 34.13 2.10 -40.33
CA LYS A 168 34.92 2.23 -39.07
C LYS A 168 34.78 3.57 -38.32
N PHE A 169 34.13 4.57 -38.92
CA PHE A 169 33.79 5.86 -38.28
C PHE A 169 32.42 5.84 -37.56
N GLY A 170 31.49 4.99 -38.02
CA GLY A 170 30.14 4.86 -37.46
C GLY A 170 30.08 4.13 -36.13
N THR A 171 31.07 3.30 -35.81
CA THR A 171 31.14 2.52 -34.56
C THR A 171 31.53 3.40 -33.36
N ALA A 172 32.46 4.36 -33.55
CA ALA A 172 32.85 5.31 -32.51
C ALA A 172 31.74 6.34 -32.25
N PHE A 173 31.08 6.82 -33.30
CA PHE A 173 29.91 7.68 -33.16
C PHE A 173 28.76 6.94 -32.46
N ASN A 174 28.41 5.70 -32.88
CA ASN A 174 27.38 4.87 -32.22
C ASN A 174 27.64 4.61 -30.73
N ALA A 175 28.91 4.42 -30.34
CA ALA A 175 29.24 4.22 -28.93
C ALA A 175 28.97 5.49 -28.10
N VAL A 176 29.33 6.67 -28.62
CA VAL A 176 29.07 7.96 -27.96
C VAL A 176 27.58 8.29 -27.96
N THR A 177 26.85 8.06 -29.05
CA THR A 177 25.40 8.26 -29.13
C THR A 177 24.66 7.28 -28.22
N GLY A 178 25.07 6.02 -28.14
CA GLY A 178 24.48 5.01 -27.27
C GLY A 178 24.66 5.30 -25.77
N VAL A 179 25.81 5.87 -25.38
CA VAL A 179 26.03 6.34 -24.00
C VAL A 179 25.19 7.58 -23.71
N PHE A 180 25.08 8.52 -24.65
CA PHE A 180 24.25 9.72 -24.48
C PHE A 180 22.75 9.40 -24.42
N VAL A 181 22.28 8.44 -25.22
CA VAL A 181 20.89 7.95 -25.22
C VAL A 181 20.59 7.17 -23.93
N LYS A 182 21.51 6.33 -23.44
CA LYS A 182 21.36 5.64 -22.14
C LYS A 182 21.37 6.61 -20.96
N PHE A 183 22.22 7.63 -21.00
CA PHE A 183 22.25 8.68 -19.99
C PHE A 183 20.96 9.51 -20.01
N GLY A 184 20.50 9.93 -21.19
CA GLY A 184 19.24 10.64 -21.35
C GLY A 184 18.03 9.81 -20.91
N SER A 185 17.99 8.51 -21.22
CA SER A 185 16.91 7.63 -20.76
C SER A 185 16.94 7.40 -19.24
N ALA A 186 18.12 7.34 -18.64
CA ALA A 186 18.28 7.19 -17.19
C ALA A 186 17.85 8.46 -16.43
N VAL A 187 18.28 9.63 -16.91
CA VAL A 187 17.87 10.93 -16.35
C VAL A 187 16.36 11.13 -16.54
N GLY A 188 15.82 10.81 -17.72
CA GLY A 188 14.38 10.87 -17.98
C GLY A 188 13.56 9.93 -17.08
N SER A 189 14.03 8.70 -16.86
CA SER A 189 13.38 7.76 -15.93
C SER A 189 13.46 8.23 -14.48
N PHE A 190 14.57 8.84 -14.07
CA PHE A 190 14.73 9.39 -12.72
C PHE A 190 13.80 10.59 -12.50
N VAL A 191 13.79 11.55 -13.42
CA VAL A 191 12.90 12.73 -13.38
C VAL A 191 11.44 12.32 -13.39
N ASN A 192 11.05 11.36 -14.24
CA ASN A 192 9.68 10.85 -14.28
C ASN A 192 9.28 10.15 -12.97
N THR A 193 10.20 9.42 -12.34
CA THR A 193 9.95 8.78 -11.04
C THR A 193 9.75 9.82 -9.93
N MET A 194 10.58 10.85 -9.89
CA MET A 194 10.44 11.96 -8.94
C MET A 194 9.14 12.75 -9.15
N LEU A 195 8.78 13.06 -10.40
CA LEU A 195 7.51 13.73 -10.72
C LEU A 195 6.30 12.88 -10.38
N ALA A 196 6.35 11.57 -10.65
CA ALA A 196 5.28 10.64 -10.29
C ALA A 196 5.12 10.53 -8.76
N ALA A 197 6.23 10.39 -8.02
CA ALA A 197 6.21 10.37 -6.56
C ALA A 197 5.68 11.69 -5.98
N GLY A 198 6.06 12.83 -6.56
CA GLY A 198 5.53 14.14 -6.19
C GLY A 198 4.02 14.24 -6.39
N ARG A 199 3.51 13.85 -7.57
CA ARG A 199 2.07 13.83 -7.84
C ARG A 199 1.31 12.91 -6.90
N GLN A 200 1.83 11.72 -6.64
CA GLN A 200 1.24 10.76 -5.70
C GLN A 200 1.19 11.33 -4.28
N THR A 201 2.25 12.04 -3.85
CA THR A 201 2.31 12.69 -2.53
C THR A 201 1.25 13.78 -2.42
N ILE A 202 1.09 14.62 -3.45
CA ILE A 202 0.03 15.64 -3.47
C ILE A 202 -1.35 14.99 -3.40
N ASP A 203 -1.60 13.93 -4.16
CA ASP A 203 -2.89 13.24 -4.16
C ASP A 203 -3.23 12.66 -2.78
N LEU A 204 -2.27 11.99 -2.14
CA LEU A 204 -2.40 11.46 -0.78
C LEU A 204 -2.65 12.58 0.23
N THR A 205 -1.93 13.70 0.09
CA THR A 205 -2.07 14.86 0.99
C THR A 205 -3.47 15.46 0.89
N LEU A 206 -3.95 15.72 -0.33
CA LEU A 206 -5.24 16.36 -0.58
C LEU A 206 -6.42 15.45 -0.24
N LYS A 207 -6.35 14.17 -0.59
CA LYS A 207 -7.48 13.25 -0.47
C LYS A 207 -7.55 12.53 0.87
N THR A 208 -6.43 12.41 1.60
CA THR A 208 -6.36 11.62 2.83
C THR A 208 -5.89 12.44 4.02
N ILE A 209 -4.72 13.08 3.93
CA ILE A 209 -4.09 13.74 5.09
C ILE A 209 -4.88 14.99 5.50
N LEU A 210 -5.16 15.91 4.57
CA LEU A 210 -5.87 17.15 4.89
C LEU A 210 -7.29 16.92 5.43
N PRO A 211 -8.13 16.04 4.83
CA PRO A 211 -9.45 15.74 5.39
C PRO A 211 -9.37 15.17 6.81
N PHE A 212 -8.42 14.26 7.05
CA PHE A 212 -8.20 13.70 8.38
C PHE A 212 -7.74 14.77 9.38
N MET A 213 -6.75 15.60 9.03
CA MET A 213 -6.28 16.70 9.87
C MET A 213 -7.39 17.72 10.16
N ALA A 214 -8.25 18.03 9.20
CA ALA A 214 -9.40 18.91 9.39
C ALA A 214 -10.41 18.33 10.39
N TYR A 215 -10.71 17.03 10.28
CA TYR A 215 -11.56 16.31 11.23
C TYR A 215 -10.95 16.32 12.65
N VAL A 216 -9.67 15.96 12.79
CA VAL A 216 -8.97 15.98 14.09
C VAL A 216 -8.94 17.40 14.66
N SER A 217 -8.73 18.42 13.83
CA SER A 217 -8.74 19.83 14.26
C SER A 217 -10.11 20.28 14.75
N LEU A 218 -11.19 19.81 14.12
CA LEU A 218 -12.56 20.07 14.59
C LEU A 218 -12.82 19.42 15.95
N LEU A 219 -12.45 18.14 16.12
CA LEU A 219 -12.58 17.45 17.41
C LEU A 219 -11.78 18.13 18.51
N LEU A 220 -10.51 18.49 18.22
CA LEU A 220 -9.67 19.25 19.15
C LEU A 220 -10.30 20.60 19.49
N GLY A 221 -10.82 21.32 18.48
CA GLY A 221 -11.52 22.58 18.66
C GLY A 221 -12.74 22.47 19.59
N ILE A 222 -13.56 21.43 19.45
CA ILE A 222 -14.70 21.16 20.34
C ILE A 222 -14.20 20.88 21.76
N VAL A 223 -13.17 20.05 21.92
CA VAL A 223 -12.65 19.71 23.26
C VAL A 223 -12.05 20.93 23.96
N THR A 224 -11.29 21.76 23.25
CA THR A 224 -10.77 23.02 23.78
C THR A 224 -11.89 24.00 24.10
N TYR A 225 -12.90 24.13 23.23
CA TYR A 225 -14.04 25.02 23.47
C TYR A 225 -14.88 24.60 24.69
N THR A 226 -15.09 23.29 24.88
CA THR A 226 -15.82 22.75 26.04
C THR A 226 -15.06 22.89 27.37
N GLY A 227 -13.76 23.22 27.34
CA GLY A 227 -12.94 23.43 28.53
C GLY A 227 -12.65 22.15 29.33
N VAL A 228 -12.98 20.97 28.80
CA VAL A 228 -12.62 19.67 29.38
C VAL A 228 -11.09 19.54 29.46
N ALA A 229 -10.42 20.01 28.42
CA ALA A 229 -8.98 20.21 28.30
C ALA A 229 -8.38 20.99 29.49
N GLU A 230 -8.81 22.25 29.69
CA GLU A 230 -8.33 23.13 30.75
C GLU A 230 -8.72 22.65 32.15
N TRP A 231 -9.84 21.93 32.27
CA TRP A 231 -10.26 21.34 33.53
C TRP A 231 -9.32 20.19 33.95
N MET A 232 -9.04 19.23 33.05
CA MET A 232 -8.11 18.14 33.32
C MET A 232 -6.69 18.66 33.59
N GLY A 233 -6.25 19.67 32.81
CA GLY A 233 -4.98 20.35 33.04
C GLY A 233 -4.90 20.97 34.44
N ARG A 234 -5.92 21.71 34.88
CA ARG A 234 -5.95 22.32 36.22
C ARG A 234 -5.95 21.30 37.36
N VAL A 235 -6.57 20.14 37.18
CA VAL A 235 -6.57 19.05 38.17
C VAL A 235 -5.20 18.40 38.29
N LEU A 236 -4.46 18.29 37.18
CA LEU A 236 -3.17 17.59 37.11
C LEU A 236 -1.96 18.50 37.33
N SER A 237 -2.05 19.80 37.06
CA SER A 237 -0.97 20.77 37.27
C SER A 237 -0.37 20.80 38.69
N PRO A 238 -1.15 20.65 39.79
CA PRO A 238 -0.61 20.69 41.15
C PRO A 238 0.38 19.55 41.45
N ILE A 239 0.23 18.41 40.77
CA ILE A 239 1.08 17.24 40.97
C ILE A 239 2.24 17.20 39.96
N ALA A 240 2.25 18.05 38.93
CA ALA A 240 3.27 18.03 37.87
C ALA A 240 4.68 18.44 38.35
N SER A 241 4.81 19.12 39.48
CA SER A 241 6.08 19.61 40.02
C SER A 241 6.86 18.56 40.83
N ASN A 242 6.33 17.35 41.01
CA ASN A 242 6.97 16.26 41.75
C ASN A 242 7.16 15.02 40.86
N PRO A 243 8.31 14.31 40.92
CA PRO A 243 8.55 13.10 40.14
C PRO A 243 7.44 12.03 40.28
N PHE A 244 6.89 11.84 41.48
CA PHE A 244 5.79 10.90 41.70
C PHE A 244 4.48 11.36 41.05
N GLY A 245 4.26 12.67 40.98
CA GLY A 245 3.11 13.22 40.30
C GLY A 245 3.24 13.12 38.77
N LEU A 246 4.44 13.22 38.21
CA LEU A 246 4.70 12.94 36.79
C LEU A 246 4.39 11.47 36.44
N ILE A 247 4.71 10.53 37.34
CA ILE A 247 4.32 9.12 37.20
C ILE A 247 2.78 9.00 37.20
N GLY A 248 2.09 9.67 38.14
CA GLY A 248 0.63 9.69 38.19
C GLY A 248 -0.02 10.31 36.94
N ILE A 249 0.52 11.41 36.43
CA ILE A 249 0.09 12.04 35.18
C ILE A 249 0.24 11.06 34.01
N SER A 250 1.36 10.33 33.93
CA SER A 250 1.58 9.35 32.87
C SER A 250 0.57 8.21 32.87
N LEU A 251 0.13 7.76 34.05
CA LEU A 251 -0.92 6.76 34.18
C LEU A 251 -2.25 7.28 33.66
N VAL A 252 -2.60 8.52 34.03
CA VAL A 252 -3.83 9.17 33.56
C VAL A 252 -3.78 9.32 32.04
N VAL A 253 -2.71 9.89 31.49
CA VAL A 253 -2.55 10.11 30.04
C VAL A 253 -2.50 8.80 29.25
N ALA A 254 -2.01 7.70 29.82
CA ALA A 254 -1.97 6.40 29.16
C ALA A 254 -3.30 5.63 29.20
N LEU A 255 -4.37 6.19 29.77
CA LEU A 255 -5.66 5.50 29.85
C LEU A 255 -6.22 5.24 28.44
N PRO A 256 -6.55 3.98 28.08
CA PRO A 256 -6.98 3.59 26.74
C PRO A 256 -8.15 4.38 26.15
N PHE A 257 -9.00 4.95 27.00
CA PHE A 257 -10.20 5.69 26.58
C PHE A 257 -9.94 7.19 26.32
N LEU A 258 -8.79 7.74 26.74
CA LEU A 258 -8.40 9.11 26.41
C LEU A 258 -7.83 9.22 25.01
N SER A 259 -7.40 8.11 24.42
CA SER A 259 -6.86 8.05 23.06
C SER A 259 -7.95 8.35 22.01
N PRO A 260 -9.09 7.61 21.94
CA PRO A 260 -10.12 7.85 20.92
C PRO A 260 -10.72 9.25 20.97
N ILE A 261 -10.62 9.90 22.11
CA ILE A 261 -10.94 11.31 22.30
C ILE A 261 -9.62 12.06 22.10
N LEU A 262 -9.21 12.30 20.85
CA LEU A 262 -7.93 12.94 20.52
C LEU A 262 -7.66 14.27 21.27
N GLY A 263 -8.71 14.94 21.76
CA GLY A 263 -8.63 16.22 22.46
C GLY A 263 -8.07 16.19 23.88
N PRO A 264 -8.64 15.44 24.86
CA PRO A 264 -8.22 15.55 26.26
C PRO A 264 -6.75 15.25 26.52
N GLY A 265 -6.16 14.21 25.92
CA GLY A 265 -4.74 13.93 26.16
C GLY A 265 -3.79 14.90 25.45
N ALA A 266 -4.14 15.38 24.26
CA ALA A 266 -3.40 16.47 23.59
C ALA A 266 -3.43 17.76 24.43
N ALA A 267 -4.59 18.07 25.03
CA ALA A 267 -4.74 19.23 25.91
C ALA A 267 -3.96 19.10 27.22
N ILE A 268 -3.96 17.93 27.87
CA ILE A 268 -3.12 17.68 29.06
C ILE A 268 -1.65 17.93 28.72
N ALA A 269 -1.19 17.42 27.56
CA ALA A 269 0.17 17.65 27.12
C ALA A 269 0.48 19.11 26.84
N GLN A 270 -0.44 19.85 26.22
CA GLN A 270 -0.28 21.26 25.97
C GLN A 270 -0.23 22.08 27.28
N VAL A 271 -1.16 21.87 28.20
CA VAL A 271 -1.25 22.63 29.46
C VAL A 271 -0.08 22.31 30.38
N ILE A 272 0.22 21.03 30.62
CA ILE A 272 1.32 20.64 31.50
C ILE A 272 2.67 20.97 30.85
N GLY A 273 2.83 20.74 29.55
CA GLY A 273 4.06 21.04 28.83
C GLY A 273 4.41 22.54 28.86
N THR A 274 3.42 23.42 28.64
CA THR A 274 3.62 24.87 28.72
C THR A 274 3.84 25.37 30.15
N LEU A 275 3.10 24.83 31.14
CA LEU A 275 3.32 25.13 32.56
C LEU A 275 4.72 24.73 32.99
N MET A 276 5.15 23.49 32.72
CA MET A 276 6.47 23.00 33.09
C MET A 276 7.57 23.79 32.39
N GLY A 277 7.42 24.06 31.09
CA GLY A 277 8.38 24.86 30.32
C GLY A 277 8.54 26.28 30.87
N SER A 278 7.45 26.97 31.18
CA SER A 278 7.50 28.31 31.78
C SER A 278 8.13 28.31 33.17
N GLN A 279 7.80 27.33 34.02
CA GLN A 279 8.36 27.22 35.37
C GLN A 279 9.87 26.92 35.35
N ILE A 280 10.32 26.11 34.38
CA ILE A 280 11.75 25.88 34.15
C ILE A 280 12.42 27.17 33.65
N ALA A 281 11.81 27.89 32.72
CA ALA A 281 12.37 29.11 32.14
C ALA A 281 12.59 30.23 33.17
N ILE A 282 11.71 30.38 34.16
CA ILE A 282 11.86 31.37 35.24
C ILE A 282 12.72 30.86 36.41
N GLY A 283 13.25 29.63 36.33
CA GLY A 283 14.10 29.03 37.36
C GLY A 283 13.36 28.51 38.59
N ALA A 284 12.03 28.43 38.56
CA ALA A 284 11.22 27.87 39.65
C ALA A 284 11.33 26.33 39.73
N LEU A 285 11.61 25.67 38.60
CA LEU A 285 11.86 24.23 38.52
C LEU A 285 13.21 23.93 37.85
N PRO A 286 13.96 22.91 38.33
CA PRO A 286 15.18 22.46 37.66
C PRO A 286 14.91 21.95 36.24
N VAL A 287 15.85 22.19 35.32
CA VAL A 287 15.79 21.70 33.92
C VAL A 287 15.66 20.17 33.85
N GLN A 288 16.16 19.46 34.86
CA GLN A 288 16.06 18.00 35.01
C GLN A 288 14.63 17.45 34.93
N TYR A 289 13.62 18.27 35.23
CA TYR A 289 12.20 17.90 35.12
C TYR A 289 11.69 17.86 33.67
N ALA A 290 12.40 18.45 32.70
CA ALA A 290 11.96 18.52 31.31
C ALA A 290 11.77 17.12 30.69
N LEU A 291 12.76 16.24 30.84
CA LEU A 291 12.73 14.90 30.26
C LEU A 291 11.61 14.01 30.85
N PRO A 292 11.48 13.83 32.19
CA PRO A 292 10.37 13.04 32.74
C PRO A 292 9.01 13.66 32.43
N THR A 293 8.91 15.00 32.35
CA THR A 293 7.67 15.67 31.92
C THR A 293 7.31 15.30 30.49
N LEU A 294 8.27 15.28 29.57
CA LEU A 294 8.05 14.89 28.17
C LEU A 294 7.42 13.49 28.08
N PHE A 295 7.91 12.53 28.86
CA PHE A 295 7.34 11.18 28.87
C PHE A 295 6.00 11.10 29.61
N ALA A 296 5.82 11.90 30.67
CA ALA A 296 4.59 11.90 31.45
C ALA A 296 3.38 12.37 30.64
N ILE A 297 3.57 13.33 29.74
CA ILE A 297 2.48 13.90 28.96
C ILE A 297 2.24 13.19 27.61
N ASN A 298 3.10 12.26 27.22
CA ASN A 298 3.07 11.63 25.89
C ASN A 298 2.74 10.13 25.92
N GLY A 299 2.19 9.61 27.02
CA GLY A 299 1.88 8.18 27.17
C GLY A 299 0.96 7.60 26.08
N GLN A 300 0.04 8.42 25.55
CA GLN A 300 -0.90 8.03 24.49
C GLN A 300 -0.43 8.31 23.05
N VAL A 301 0.76 8.89 22.85
CA VAL A 301 1.22 9.26 21.51
C VAL A 301 1.24 8.04 20.58
N GLY A 302 0.60 8.17 19.42
CA GLY A 302 0.53 7.12 18.39
C GLY A 302 -0.51 6.03 18.64
N CYS A 303 -1.22 6.04 19.78
CA CYS A 303 -2.16 4.98 20.15
C CYS A 303 -3.41 4.93 19.24
N ASP A 304 -3.92 6.08 18.82
CA ASP A 304 -5.06 6.18 17.89
C ASP A 304 -4.76 5.71 16.47
N PHE A 305 -3.48 5.68 16.13
CA PHE A 305 -3.03 5.23 14.83
C PHE A 305 -2.78 3.71 14.80
N VAL A 306 -2.89 3.01 15.92
CA VAL A 306 -2.68 1.55 15.97
C VAL A 306 -3.71 0.80 15.12
N PRO A 307 -5.03 1.05 15.21
CA PRO A 307 -6.01 0.39 14.33
C PRO A 307 -5.75 0.69 12.85
N VAL A 308 -5.41 1.95 12.54
CA VAL A 308 -5.13 2.39 11.16
C VAL A 308 -3.86 1.73 10.62
N GLY A 309 -2.78 1.70 11.41
CA GLY A 309 -1.52 1.06 11.04
C GLY A 309 -1.66 -0.44 10.84
N LEU A 310 -2.45 -1.12 11.69
CA LEU A 310 -2.76 -2.54 11.52
C LEU A 310 -3.61 -2.80 10.27
N ALA A 311 -4.59 -1.93 9.98
CA ALA A 311 -5.41 -2.04 8.77
C ALA A 311 -4.58 -1.80 7.48
N LEU A 312 -3.73 -0.78 7.47
CA LEU A 312 -2.80 -0.50 6.36
C LEU A 312 -1.75 -1.60 6.17
N GLY A 313 -1.39 -2.30 7.24
CA GLY A 313 -0.50 -3.46 7.21
C GLY A 313 -1.18 -4.77 6.81
N GLU A 314 -2.43 -4.73 6.34
CA GLU A 314 -3.23 -5.91 5.95
C GLU A 314 -3.30 -6.97 7.08
N ALA A 315 -3.31 -6.51 8.34
CA ALA A 315 -3.38 -7.41 9.47
C ALA A 315 -4.71 -8.16 9.47
N LYS A 316 -4.68 -9.44 9.87
CA LYS A 316 -5.89 -10.26 10.02
C LYS A 316 -6.86 -9.55 10.98
N PRO A 317 -8.19 -9.64 10.79
CA PRO A 317 -9.17 -9.00 11.68
C PRO A 317 -8.98 -9.38 13.17
N ALA A 318 -8.62 -10.63 13.44
CA ALA A 318 -8.28 -11.09 14.79
C ALA A 318 -7.06 -10.35 15.39
N THR A 319 -6.06 -10.04 14.58
CA THR A 319 -4.89 -9.25 14.98
C THR A 319 -5.25 -7.80 15.26
N VAL A 320 -6.17 -7.20 14.51
CA VAL A 320 -6.65 -5.83 14.77
C VAL A 320 -7.43 -5.77 16.09
N ALA A 321 -8.32 -6.75 16.31
CA ALA A 321 -9.19 -6.84 17.48
C ALA A 321 -8.40 -7.09 18.79
N VAL A 322 -7.30 -7.86 18.73
CA VAL A 322 -6.45 -8.13 19.90
C VAL A 322 -5.30 -7.12 20.02
N GLY A 323 -4.70 -6.73 18.89
CA GLY A 323 -3.51 -5.89 18.85
C GLY A 323 -3.77 -4.46 19.32
N THR A 324 -4.91 -3.88 18.95
CA THR A 324 -5.29 -2.53 19.41
C THR A 324 -5.37 -2.45 20.95
N PRO A 325 -6.20 -3.25 21.65
CA PRO A 325 -6.24 -3.21 23.10
C PRO A 325 -4.93 -3.65 23.76
N ALA A 326 -4.20 -4.60 23.17
CA ALA A 326 -2.89 -5.01 23.70
C ALA A 326 -1.89 -3.84 23.75
N VAL A 327 -1.81 -3.03 22.68
CA VAL A 327 -0.93 -1.86 22.65
C VAL A 327 -1.40 -0.81 23.67
N LEU A 328 -2.71 -0.51 23.73
CA LEU A 328 -3.25 0.48 24.68
C LEU A 328 -2.99 0.07 26.14
N ILE A 329 -3.20 -1.20 26.49
CA ILE A 329 -2.92 -1.72 27.83
C ILE A 329 -1.40 -1.70 28.11
N SER A 330 -0.56 -2.07 27.13
CA SER A 330 0.90 -2.02 27.30
C SER A 330 1.40 -0.61 27.63
N ARG A 331 0.73 0.43 27.12
CA ARG A 331 1.06 1.84 27.39
C ARG A 331 0.80 2.24 28.83
N MET A 332 -0.21 1.65 29.48
CA MET A 332 -0.45 1.88 30.91
C MET A 332 0.73 1.45 31.80
N PHE A 333 1.53 0.48 31.35
CA PHE A 333 2.71 0.02 32.10
C PHE A 333 4.00 0.70 31.62
N THR A 334 4.15 0.87 30.30
CA THR A 334 5.37 1.41 29.70
C THR A 334 5.49 2.92 29.87
N ALA A 335 4.39 3.68 29.93
CA ALA A 335 4.46 5.13 30.13
C ALA A 335 4.99 5.52 31.54
N PRO A 336 4.49 4.95 32.66
CA PRO A 336 5.07 5.20 33.98
C PRO A 336 6.53 4.77 34.08
N LEU A 337 6.87 3.63 33.50
CA LEU A 337 8.24 3.14 33.46
C LEU A 337 9.16 4.10 32.68
N ALA A 338 8.69 4.64 31.55
CA ALA A 338 9.44 5.62 30.77
C ALA A 338 9.69 6.91 31.57
N VAL A 339 8.73 7.37 32.38
CA VAL A 339 8.93 8.52 33.28
C VAL A 339 10.00 8.24 34.33
N VAL A 340 9.99 7.05 34.94
CA VAL A 340 11.02 6.66 35.92
C VAL A 340 12.40 6.61 35.27
N ILE A 341 12.52 5.96 34.10
CA ILE A 341 13.77 5.88 33.35
C ILE A 341 14.26 7.28 32.98
N ALA A 342 13.36 8.14 32.48
CA ALA A 342 13.67 9.52 32.13
C ALA A 342 14.14 10.32 33.33
N TRP A 343 13.49 10.18 34.49
CA TRP A 343 13.89 10.86 35.71
C TRP A 343 15.29 10.45 36.18
N VAL A 344 15.62 9.15 36.13
CA VAL A 344 16.96 8.65 36.45
C VAL A 344 17.99 9.16 35.44
N ALA A 345 17.65 9.15 34.15
CA ALA A 345 18.52 9.65 33.08
C ALA A 345 18.72 11.18 33.14
N SER A 346 17.85 11.91 33.83
CA SER A 346 17.98 13.35 34.04
C SER A 346 19.01 13.73 35.11
N PHE A 347 19.54 12.79 35.88
CA PHE A 347 20.55 13.12 36.89
C PHE A 347 21.82 13.67 36.23
N GLY A 348 22.20 14.89 36.60
CA GLY A 348 23.38 15.59 36.08
C GLY A 348 23.12 16.60 34.97
N LEU A 349 21.85 16.81 34.57
CA LEU A 349 21.41 17.94 33.74
C LEU A 349 21.27 19.26 34.52
#